data_AF-A0A964MF48-F1
#
_entry.id   AF-A0A964MF48-F1
#
_cell.length_a   1.000
_cell.length_b   1.000
_cell.length_c   1.000
_cell.angle_alpha   90.00
_cell.angle_beta   90.00
_cell.angle_gamma   90.00
#
_symmetry.space_group_name_H-M   'P 1'
#
loop_
_entity.id
_entity.type
_entity.pdbx_description
1 polymer ?
#
loop_
_entity_poly.entity_id
_entity_poly.type
_entity_poly.pdbx_seq_one_letter_code
_entity_poly.pdbx_strand_id
1 'polypeptide(L)'
;MEPRNLLLVMKPFMQRRVWATKAVEWPEIPATVISQKMTLDEYFTPELPPEKIIPIMMGDLQRIWVYAKKGWSAPQQIPDEVTKAYNALVRLGFTQHLIPEGDSIGS
;
A
#
# COMPACT_ATOMS: atom_id res chain seq x y z
N MET A 1 4.95 11.07 -28.47
CA MET A 1 4.72 9.62 -28.60
C MET A 1 4.18 9.17 -27.26
N GLU A 2 2.93 8.75 -27.18
CA GLU A 2 2.34 8.30 -25.92
C GLU A 2 2.60 6.80 -25.70
N PRO A 3 2.92 6.37 -24.47
CA PRO A 3 3.13 4.96 -24.17
C PRO A 3 1.82 4.17 -24.33
N ARG A 4 1.89 3.02 -25.01
CA ARG A 4 0.71 2.16 -25.25
C ARG A 4 0.38 1.21 -24.10
N ASN A 5 1.35 0.93 -23.23
CA ASN A 5 1.23 0.06 -22.06
C ASN A 5 2.20 0.50 -20.97
N LEU A 6 1.85 0.27 -19.70
CA LEU A 6 2.72 0.49 -18.56
C LEU A 6 3.13 -0.86 -17.92
N LEU A 7 4.41 -1.00 -17.61
CA LEU A 7 4.90 -2.04 -16.71
C LEU A 7 5.30 -1.39 -15.38
N LEU A 8 4.50 -1.61 -14.35
CA LEU A 8 4.71 -1.04 -13.02
C LEU A 8 5.39 -2.10 -12.15
N VAL A 9 6.61 -1.82 -11.71
CA VAL A 9 7.46 -2.73 -10.90
C VAL A 9 7.65 -2.13 -9.51
N MET A 10 7.33 -2.89 -8.46
CA MET A 10 7.35 -2.40 -7.07
C MET A 10 7.56 -3.54 -6.07
N LYS A 11 7.72 -3.17 -4.78
CA LYS A 11 7.76 -4.13 -3.67
C LYS A 11 6.44 -4.90 -3.57
N PRO A 12 6.44 -6.18 -3.17
CA PRO A 12 5.24 -7.02 -3.16
C PRO A 12 4.04 -6.43 -2.42
N PHE A 13 4.29 -5.82 -1.25
CA PHE A 13 3.23 -5.24 -0.42
C PHE A 13 2.61 -3.95 -0.98
N MET A 14 3.22 -3.33 -2.00
CA MET A 14 2.75 -2.06 -2.59
C MET A 14 1.81 -2.25 -3.79
N GLN A 15 1.67 -3.47 -4.31
CA GLN A 15 0.97 -3.73 -5.58
C GLN A 15 -0.47 -3.21 -5.61
N ARG A 16 -1.24 -3.42 -4.52
CA ARG A 16 -2.63 -2.96 -4.44
C ARG A 16 -2.73 -1.43 -4.50
N ARG A 17 -1.84 -0.72 -3.79
CA ARG A 17 -1.84 0.74 -3.80
C ARG A 17 -1.44 1.29 -5.16
N VAL A 18 -0.41 0.71 -5.80
CA VAL A 18 0.01 1.11 -7.15
C VAL A 18 -1.09 0.88 -8.18
N TRP A 19 -1.80 -0.26 -8.09
CA TRP A 19 -2.95 -0.54 -8.94
C TRP A 19 -4.06 0.51 -8.78
N ALA A 20 -4.39 0.86 -7.54
CA ALA A 20 -5.39 1.88 -7.23
C ALA A 20 -4.98 3.28 -7.72
N THR A 21 -3.71 3.66 -7.58
CA THR A 21 -3.18 4.95 -8.09
C THR A 21 -3.19 4.99 -9.62
N LYS A 22 -2.80 3.89 -10.29
CA LYS A 22 -2.88 3.79 -11.76
C LYS A 22 -4.28 4.10 -12.29
N ALA A 23 -5.32 3.65 -11.58
CA ALA A 23 -6.70 3.86 -12.00
C ALA A 23 -7.14 5.34 -11.98
N VAL A 24 -6.40 6.20 -11.27
CA VAL A 24 -6.65 7.65 -11.22
C VAL A 24 -5.69 8.41 -12.12
N GLU A 25 -4.40 8.11 -12.06
CA GLU A 25 -3.36 8.86 -12.80
C GLU A 25 -3.33 8.53 -14.29
N TRP A 26 -3.52 7.26 -14.65
CA TRP A 26 -3.47 6.77 -16.04
C TRP A 26 -4.64 5.82 -16.33
N PRO A 27 -5.90 6.30 -16.24
CA PRO A 27 -7.08 5.45 -16.40
C PRO A 27 -7.10 4.75 -17.76
N GLU A 28 -6.75 5.48 -18.82
CA GLU A 28 -6.86 5.03 -20.23
C GLU A 28 -5.72 4.12 -20.69
N ILE A 29 -4.58 4.09 -19.98
CA ILE A 29 -3.41 3.31 -20.41
C ILE A 29 -3.47 1.93 -19.74
N PRO A 30 -3.48 0.81 -20.48
CA PRO A 30 -3.41 -0.50 -19.88
C PRO A 30 -2.09 -0.67 -19.11
N ALA A 31 -2.14 -1.37 -17.98
CA ALA A 31 -0.98 -1.56 -17.12
C ALA A 31 -0.89 -2.99 -16.57
N THR A 32 0.33 -3.48 -16.47
CA THR A 32 0.66 -4.70 -15.73
C THR A 32 1.42 -4.29 -14.47
N VAL A 33 0.91 -4.68 -13.31
CA VAL A 33 1.55 -4.51 -12.00
C VAL A 33 2.26 -5.82 -11.64
N ILE A 34 3.58 -5.77 -11.45
CA ILE A 34 4.39 -6.94 -11.10
C ILE A 34 5.34 -6.68 -9.93
N SER A 35 5.44 -7.64 -9.02
CA SER A 35 6.51 -7.71 -8.02
C SER A 35 7.25 -9.03 -8.12
N GLN A 36 8.36 -9.12 -7.39
CA GLN A 36 8.96 -10.42 -7.08
C GLN A 36 7.92 -11.31 -6.39
N LYS A 37 7.85 -12.59 -6.80
CA LYS A 37 6.99 -13.60 -6.18
C LYS A 37 7.75 -14.21 -5.01
N MET A 38 7.25 -13.97 -3.80
CA MET A 38 7.83 -14.46 -2.55
C MET A 38 6.79 -14.39 -1.45
N THR A 39 6.98 -15.24 -0.44
CA THR A 39 6.26 -15.25 0.81
C THR A 39 6.71 -14.08 1.71
N LEU A 40 5.96 -13.85 2.79
CA LEU A 40 6.34 -12.86 3.79
C LEU A 40 7.63 -13.26 4.52
N ASP A 41 7.79 -14.54 4.84
CA ASP A 41 8.98 -15.05 5.54
C ASP A 41 10.25 -14.90 4.69
N GLU A 42 10.14 -15.11 3.38
CA GLU A 42 11.25 -14.85 2.44
C GLU A 42 11.59 -13.35 2.30
N TYR A 43 10.62 -12.47 2.57
CA TYR A 43 10.86 -11.03 2.56
C TYR A 43 11.65 -10.57 3.79
N PHE A 44 11.52 -11.29 4.90
CA PHE A 44 12.25 -11.00 6.12
C PHE A 44 13.68 -11.55 6.03
N THR A 45 14.64 -10.62 6.04
CA THR A 45 16.08 -10.94 6.03
C THR A 45 16.75 -10.28 7.23
N PRO A 46 18.01 -10.63 7.56
CA PRO A 46 18.76 -9.92 8.60
C PRO A 46 18.82 -8.39 8.39
N GLU A 47 18.82 -7.92 7.14
CA GLU A 47 18.83 -6.50 6.77
C GLU A 47 17.43 -5.86 6.76
N LEU A 48 16.40 -6.68 6.62
CA LEU A 48 14.98 -6.33 6.53
C LEU A 48 14.17 -7.12 7.58
N PRO A 49 14.47 -6.96 8.88
CA PRO A 49 13.82 -7.76 9.89
C PRO A 49 12.36 -7.29 10.11
N PRO A 50 11.48 -8.13 10.68
CA PRO A 50 10.04 -7.88 10.77
C PRO A 50 9.68 -6.52 11.40
N GLU A 51 10.43 -6.11 12.41
CA GLU A 51 10.23 -4.89 13.20
C GLU A 51 10.45 -3.63 12.36
N LYS A 52 11.26 -3.75 11.31
CA LYS A 52 11.50 -2.70 10.32
C LYS A 52 10.46 -2.75 9.20
N ILE A 53 10.09 -3.94 8.72
CA ILE A 53 9.24 -4.09 7.54
C ILE A 53 7.75 -3.94 7.86
N ILE A 54 7.27 -4.50 8.98
CA ILE A 54 5.85 -4.49 9.36
C ILE A 54 5.32 -3.05 9.45
N PRO A 55 5.99 -2.09 10.12
CA PRO A 55 5.55 -0.69 10.11
C PRO A 55 5.40 -0.11 8.71
N ILE A 56 6.34 -0.40 7.80
CA ILE A 56 6.31 0.09 6.42
C ILE A 56 5.11 -0.50 5.67
N MET A 57 4.87 -1.81 5.81
CA MET A 57 3.70 -2.48 5.21
C MET A 57 2.38 -1.90 5.74
N MET A 58 2.30 -1.62 7.04
CA MET A 58 1.12 -1.02 7.65
C MET A 58 0.86 0.40 7.14
N GLY A 59 1.93 1.20 6.97
CA GLY A 59 1.82 2.53 6.36
C GLY A 59 1.32 2.47 4.91
N ASP A 60 1.81 1.50 4.14
CA ASP A 60 1.36 1.28 2.76
C ASP A 60 -0.11 0.86 2.69
N LEU A 61 -0.50 -0.09 3.54
CA LEU A 61 -1.88 -0.55 3.69
C LEU A 61 -2.82 0.61 4.06
N GLN A 62 -2.45 1.43 5.05
CA GLN A 62 -3.27 2.57 5.47
C GLN A 62 -3.51 3.58 4.35
N ARG A 63 -2.51 3.78 3.50
CA ARG A 63 -2.62 4.69 2.35
C ARG A 63 -3.64 4.22 1.34
N ILE A 64 -4.00 2.94 1.29
CA ILE A 64 -5.05 2.46 0.37
C ILE A 64 -6.38 3.19 0.64
N TRP A 65 -6.81 3.34 1.90
CA TRP A 65 -8.05 4.05 2.21
C TRP A 65 -7.83 5.56 2.41
N VAL A 66 -6.68 6.00 2.92
CA VAL A 66 -6.42 7.44 3.10
C VAL A 66 -6.30 8.14 1.74
N TYR A 67 -5.60 7.55 0.77
CA TYR A 67 -5.44 8.16 -0.55
C TYR A 67 -6.75 8.11 -1.34
N ALA A 68 -7.54 7.05 -1.18
CA ALA A 68 -8.89 6.99 -1.76
C ALA A 68 -9.79 8.12 -1.24
N LYS A 69 -9.79 8.41 0.07
CA LYS A 69 -10.55 9.53 0.64
C LYS A 69 -10.09 10.90 0.09
N LYS A 70 -8.82 11.02 -0.29
CA LYS A 70 -8.25 12.25 -0.89
C LYS A 70 -8.38 12.31 -2.42
N GLY A 71 -8.94 11.27 -3.06
CA GLY A 71 -9.05 11.19 -4.52
C GLY A 71 -7.73 10.89 -5.25
N TRP A 72 -6.66 10.55 -4.53
CA TRP A 72 -5.33 10.25 -5.12
C TRP A 72 -5.20 8.79 -5.61
N SER A 73 -6.16 7.94 -5.27
CA SER A 73 -6.22 6.56 -5.73
C SER A 73 -7.67 6.09 -5.77
N ALA A 74 -7.98 5.09 -6.58
CA ALA A 74 -9.32 4.51 -6.59
C ALA A 74 -9.60 3.79 -5.25
N PRO A 75 -10.85 3.80 -4.75
CA PRO A 75 -11.24 2.98 -3.60
C PRO A 75 -10.93 1.50 -3.83
N GLN A 76 -10.53 0.79 -2.78
CA GLN A 76 -10.31 -0.65 -2.78
C GLN A 76 -11.07 -1.27 -1.61
N GLN A 77 -11.63 -2.46 -1.83
CA GLN A 77 -12.21 -3.24 -0.76
C GLN A 77 -11.09 -3.80 0.13
N ILE A 78 -11.16 -3.49 1.42
CA ILE A 78 -10.27 -4.06 2.44
C ILE A 78 -11.04 -5.16 3.18
N PRO A 79 -10.59 -6.43 3.12
CA PRO A 79 -11.22 -7.50 3.88
C PRO A 79 -11.17 -7.23 5.39
N ASP A 80 -12.19 -7.70 6.11
CA ASP A 80 -12.30 -7.50 7.55
C ASP A 80 -11.11 -8.11 8.31
N GLU A 81 -10.60 -9.26 7.88
CA GLU A 81 -9.40 -9.85 8.50
C GLU A 81 -8.17 -8.93 8.40
N VAL A 82 -8.02 -8.19 7.30
CA VAL A 82 -6.90 -7.28 7.06
C VAL A 82 -7.02 -6.08 8.00
N THR A 83 -8.23 -5.52 8.15
CA THR A 83 -8.51 -4.44 9.10
C THR A 83 -8.28 -4.89 10.55
N LYS A 84 -8.70 -6.10 10.91
CA LYS A 84 -8.47 -6.69 12.25
C LYS A 84 -6.97 -6.86 12.54
N ALA A 85 -6.21 -7.40 11.59
CA ALA A 85 -4.76 -7.58 11.71
C ALA A 85 -4.04 -6.22 11.82
N TYR A 86 -4.41 -5.24 10.98
CA TYR A 86 -3.90 -3.88 11.06
C TYR A 86 -4.10 -3.28 12.46
N ASN A 87 -5.33 -3.33 12.98
CA ASN A 87 -5.64 -2.80 14.32
C ASN A 87 -4.91 -3.54 15.44
N ALA A 88 -4.68 -4.85 15.30
CA ALA A 88 -3.88 -5.60 16.27
C ALA A 88 -2.42 -5.14 16.28
N LEU A 89 -1.81 -4.95 15.12
CA LEU A 89 -0.44 -4.45 15.01
C LEU A 89 -0.30 -2.99 15.48
N VAL A 90 -1.32 -2.15 15.27
CA VAL A 90 -1.36 -0.79 15.84
C VAL A 90 -1.29 -0.86 17.37
N ARG A 91 -2.09 -1.74 18.00
CA ARG A 91 -2.07 -1.93 19.46
C ARG A 91 -0.74 -2.47 19.98
N LEU A 92 0.00 -3.20 19.15
CA LEU A 92 1.35 -3.69 19.46
C LEU A 92 2.44 -2.62 19.25
N GLY A 93 2.10 -1.43 18.77
CA GLY A 93 3.04 -0.30 18.64
C GLY A 93 3.73 -0.17 17.28
N PHE A 94 3.29 -0.90 16.25
CA PHE A 94 3.83 -0.78 14.88
C PHE A 94 3.24 0.44 14.14
N THR A 95 3.47 1.65 14.65
CA THR A 95 2.83 2.89 14.17
C THR A 95 3.75 3.83 13.38
N GLN A 96 5.04 3.48 13.21
CA GLN A 96 6.12 4.37 12.78
C GLN A 96 5.93 4.99 11.37
N HIS A 97 5.15 4.35 10.50
CA HIS A 97 4.86 4.85 9.14
C HIS A 97 3.37 5.15 8.89
N LEU A 98 2.57 5.13 9.94
CA LEU A 98 1.17 5.52 9.85
C LEU A 98 1.07 7.03 9.65
N ILE A 99 0.07 7.44 8.87
CA ILE A 99 -0.38 8.82 8.76
C ILE A 99 -1.08 9.15 10.08
N PRO A 100 -0.65 10.22 10.78
CA PRO A 100 -1.30 10.67 12.01
C PRO A 100 -2.78 10.98 11.78
N GLU A 101 -3.62 10.67 12.76
CA GLU A 101 -5.00 11.12 12.78
C GLU A 101 -5.01 12.63 13.04
N GLY A 102 -5.05 13.42 11.96
CA GLY A 102 -4.96 14.88 11.97
C GLY A 102 -4.79 15.48 10.57
N ASP A 103 -4.12 14.74 9.65
CA ASP A 103 -3.92 15.18 8.25
C ASP A 103 -5.15 14.95 7.33
N SER A 104 -6.30 14.67 7.94
CA SER A 104 -7.60 14.55 7.29
C SER A 104 -8.48 15.79 7.45
N ILE A 105 -7.89 16.97 7.66
CA ILE A 105 -8.66 18.22 7.72
C ILE A 105 -8.08 19.21 6.70
N GLY A 106 -8.66 19.17 5.50
CA GLY A 106 -8.85 20.43 4.79
C GLY A 106 -9.71 21.31 5.68
N SER A 107 -9.10 22.39 6.16
CA SER A 107 -9.82 23.58 6.62
C SER A 107 -10.44 24.29 5.42
#